data_AF-A0A7V3SCL6-F1
#
_entry.id   AF-A0A7V3SCL6-F1
#
_cell.length_a   1.000
_cell.length_b   1.000
_cell.length_c   1.000
_cell.angle_alpha   90.00
_cell.angle_beta   90.00
_cell.angle_gamma   90.00
#
_symmetry.space_group_name_H-M   'P 1'
#
loop_
_entity.id
_entity.type
_entity.pdbx_description
1 polymer ?
#
loop_
_entity_poly.entity_id
_entity_poly.type
_entity_poly.pdbx_seq_one_letter_code
_entity_poly.pdbx_strand_id
1 'polypeptide(L)' 'MSDNNKILPCPICGRPLAVRPARGRKSHKLFLMLVCTADGRHFRGFIHHPPYIEAILRRASIHDPGGGSR' A
#
# COMPACT_ATOMS: atom_id res chain seq x y z
N MET A 1 -17.03 0.65 -20.41
CA MET A 1 -15.77 0.65 -19.64
C MET A 1 -16.17 0.96 -18.20
N SER A 2 -16.26 -0.05 -17.35
CA SER A 2 -16.71 0.14 -15.97
C SER A 2 -15.49 0.48 -15.11
N ASP A 3 -15.34 1.75 -14.77
CA ASP A 3 -14.37 2.21 -13.78
C ASP A 3 -14.73 1.58 -12.43
N ASN A 4 -14.11 0.45 -12.14
CA ASN A 4 -14.13 -0.20 -10.83
C ASN A 4 -13.30 0.65 -9.87
N ASN A 5 -13.79 1.83 -9.49
CA ASN A 5 -13.27 2.58 -8.36
C ASN A 5 -13.64 1.82 -7.07
N LYS A 6 -12.91 0.72 -6.81
CA LYS A 6 -13.11 -0.13 -5.63
C LYS A 6 -12.65 0.66 -4.41
N ILE A 7 -13.61 1.32 -3.78
CA ILE A 7 -13.42 1.92 -2.47
C ILE A 7 -13.13 0.77 -1.49
N LEU A 8 -11.96 0.81 -0.85
CA LEU A 8 -11.57 -0.16 0.16
C LEU A 8 -12.30 0.17 1.47
N PRO A 9 -13.21 -0.67 1.98
CA PRO A 9 -13.91 -0.40 3.23
C PRO A 9 -13.01 -0.71 4.44
N CYS A 10 -13.20 0.06 5.52
CA CYS A 10 -12.56 -0.19 6.80
C CYS A 10 -13.12 -1.48 7.42
N PRO A 11 -12.27 -2.44 7.84
CA PRO A 11 -12.74 -3.72 8.39
C PRO A 11 -13.42 -3.59 9.76
N ILE A 12 -13.33 -2.41 10.40
CA ILE A 12 -13.93 -2.17 11.73
C ILE A 12 -15.28 -1.46 11.62
N CYS A 13 -15.37 -0.39 10.81
CA CYS A 13 -16.57 0.47 10.75
C CYS A 13 -17.22 0.55 9.36
N GLY A 14 -16.68 -0.13 8.36
CA GLY A 14 -17.20 -0.15 6.98
C GLY A 14 -16.97 1.13 6.16
N ARG A 15 -16.56 2.25 6.77
CA ARG A 15 -16.31 3.51 6.04
C ARG A 15 -15.12 3.41 5.09
N PRO A 16 -15.06 4.25 4.04
CA PRO A 16 -13.94 4.27 3.10
C PRO A 16 -12.57 4.48 3.77
N LEU A 17 -11.56 3.73 3.32
CA LEU A 17 -10.16 3.96 3.64
C LEU A 17 -9.54 4.95 2.64
N ALA A 18 -8.76 5.90 3.15
CA ALA A 18 -7.90 6.75 2.34
C ALA A 18 -6.55 6.06 2.09
N VAL A 19 -6.08 6.05 0.84
CA VAL A 19 -4.78 5.50 0.45
C VAL A 19 -3.76 6.64 0.36
N ARG A 20 -2.63 6.52 1.07
CA ARG A 20 -1.55 7.52 1.02
C ARG A 20 -0.18 6.85 0.94
N PRO A 21 0.76 7.35 0.11
CA PRO A 21 2.14 6.91 0.18
C PRO A 21 2.75 7.37 1.51
N ALA A 22 3.52 6.49 2.14
CA ALA A 22 4.23 6.77 3.38
C ALA A 22 5.63 6.15 3.37
N ARG A 23 6.49 6.59 4.28
CA ARG A 23 7.85 6.08 4.45
C ARG A 23 8.03 5.54 5.87
N GLY A 24 8.55 4.33 6.00
CA GLY A 24 8.82 3.73 7.31
C GLY A 24 9.91 4.50 8.03
N ARG A 25 9.65 4.96 9.26
CA ARG A 25 10.62 5.78 10.02
C ARG A 25 11.97 5.10 10.26
N LYS A 26 11.98 3.78 10.49
CA LYS A 26 13.20 3.01 10.79
C LYS A 26 13.85 2.39 9.54
N SER A 27 13.05 1.85 8.62
CA SER A 27 13.55 1.15 7.43
C SER A 27 13.76 2.08 6.23
N HIS A 28 13.21 3.30 6.28
CA HIS A 28 13.13 4.23 5.15
C HIS A 28 12.41 3.69 3.90
N LYS A 29 11.81 2.49 3.98
CA LYS A 29 11.09 1.85 2.88
C LYS A 29 9.76 2.57 2.61
N LEU A 30 9.44 2.77 1.34
CA LEU A 30 8.14 3.29 0.91
C LEU A 30 7.06 2.21 1.05
N PHE A 31 5.86 2.59 1.47
CA PHE A 31 4.71 1.71 1.53
C PHE A 31 3.40 2.48 1.32
N LEU A 32 2.34 1.78 0.95
CA LEU A 32 0.98 2.34 0.92
C LEU A 32 0.35 2.22 2.30
N MET A 33 -0.02 3.35 2.89
CA MET A 33 -0.76 3.43 4.14
C MET A 33 -2.25 3.57 3.85
N LEU A 34 -3.07 2.74 4.51
CA LEU A 34 -4.52 2.82 4.46
C LEU A 34 -5.00 3.45 5.77
N VAL A 35 -5.80 4.52 5.69
CA VAL A 35 -6.25 5.28 6.87
C VAL A 35 -7.77 5.31 6.93
N CYS A 36 -8.34 4.93 8.07
CA CYS A 36 -9.76 5.07 8.33
C CYS A 36 -10.16 6.54 8.40
N THR A 37 -11.14 6.93 7.57
CA THR A 37 -11.66 8.31 7.54
C THR A 37 -12.58 8.63 8.73
N ALA A 38 -13.00 7.63 9.51
CA ALA A 38 -13.84 7.83 10.69
C ALA A 38 -13.04 8.23 11.93
N ASP A 39 -11.90 7.57 12.16
CA ASP A 39 -11.20 7.59 13.43
C ASP A 39 -9.66 7.61 13.30
N GLY A 40 -9.13 7.65 12.07
CA GLY A 40 -7.70 7.78 11.82
C GLY A 40 -6.88 6.49 11.99
N ARG A 41 -7.50 5.33 12.25
CA ARG A 41 -6.74 4.07 12.38
C ARG A 41 -5.98 3.72 11.10
N HIS A 42 -4.75 3.24 11.28
CA HIS A 42 -3.86 2.84 10.18
C HIS A 42 -3.90 1.33 9.96
N PHE A 43 -4.07 0.93 8.71
CA PHE A 43 -3.97 -0.46 8.26
C PHE A 43 -2.81 -0.60 7.27
N ARG A 44 -2.18 -1.78 7.29
CA ARG A 44 -1.14 -2.14 6.35
C ARG A 44 -1.61 -3.36 5.56
N GLY A 45 -1.71 -3.21 4.24
CA GLY A 45 -1.88 -4.32 3.33
C GLY A 45 -0.52 -4.74 2.78
N PHE A 46 -0.24 -6.03 2.79
CA PHE A 46 0.92 -6.59 2.10
C PHE A 46 0.45 -7.17 0.76
N ILE A 47 1.11 -6.78 -0.33
CA ILE A 47 0.86 -7.37 -1.64
C ILE A 47 1.76 -8.61 -1.72
N HIS A 48 1.18 -9.80 -1.75
CA HIS A 48 1.91 -11.07 -1.86
C HIS A 48 1.83 -11.61 -3.28
N HIS A 49 2.27 -10.82 -4.28
CA HIS A 49 2.26 -11.24 -5.68
C HIS A 49 3.58 -10.82 -6.36
N PRO A 50 4.64 -11.68 -6.30
CA PRO A 50 5.98 -11.32 -6.75
C PRO A 50 6.04 -10.79 -8.20
N PRO A 51 5.39 -11.41 -9.20
CA PRO A 51 5.44 -10.89 -10.59
C PRO A 51 4.86 -9.48 -10.74
N TYR A 52 3.89 -9.13 -9.90
CA TYR A 52 3.25 -7.82 -9.93
C TYR A 52 4.17 -6.76 -9.32
N ILE A 53 4.83 -7.11 -8.21
CA ILE A 53 5.82 -6.24 -7.57
C ILE A 53 6.99 -5.97 -8.52
N GLU A 54 7.54 -7.00 -9.15
CA GLU A 54 8.63 -6.86 -10.14
C GLU A 54 8.23 -5.95 -11.31
N ALA A 55 7.01 -6.11 -11.84
CA ALA A 55 6.50 -5.27 -12.92
C ALA A 55 6.37 -3.80 -12.49
N ILE A 56 5.90 -3.54 -11.27
CA ILE A 56 5.83 -2.17 -10.72
C ILE A 56 7.22 -1.56 -10.54
N LEU A 57 8.14 -2.29 -9.91
CA LEU A 57 9.50 -1.79 -9.66
C LEU A 57 10.20 -1.42 -10.98
N ARG A 58 10.05 -2.26 -12.00
CA ARG A 58 10.56 -2.00 -13.35
C ARG A 58 9.95 -0.75 -13.98
N ARG A 59 8.63 -0.57 -13.90
CA ARG A 59 7.92 0.60 -14.45
C ARG A 59 8.28 1.89 -13.73
N ALA A 60 8.44 1.82 -12.41
CA ALA A 60 8.69 2.99 -11.59
C ALA A 60 10.17 3.43 -11.61
N SER A 61 11.06 2.68 -12.27
CA SER A 61 12.53 2.87 -12.20
C SER A 61 13.05 2.95 -10.75
N ILE A 62 12.32 2.34 -9.82
CA ILE A 62 12.69 2.32 -8.41
C ILE A 62 13.70 1.19 -8.25
N HIS A 63 14.96 1.56 -8.00
CA HIS A 63 15.91 0.64 -7.40
C HIS A 63 15.49 0.42 -5.95
N ASP A 64 15.16 -0.82 -5.56
CA ASP A 64 14.99 -1.17 -4.15
C ASP A 64 16.35 -1.61 -3.59
N PRO A 65 17.07 -0.76 -2.83
CA PRO A 65 18.34 -1.15 -2.21
C PRO A 65 18.14 -2.11 -1.01
N GLY A 66 16.90 -2.44 -0.63
CA GLY A 66 16.58 -3.06 0.65
C GLY A 66 15.93 -4.44 0.59
N GLY A 67 15.96 -5.12 -0.56
CA GLY A 67 15.42 -6.48 -0.74
C GLY A 67 16.30 -7.57 -0.13
N GLY A 68 16.60 -7.48 1.17
CA GLY A 68 17.16 -8.59 1.93
C GLY A 68 16.10 -9.66 2.16
N SER A 69 16.09 -10.68 1.30
CA SER A 69 15.46 -11.97 1.60
C SER A 69 16.10 -12.51 2.89
N ARG A 70 15.30 -12.70 3.93
CA ARG A 70 15.56 -13.66 5.00
C ARG A 70 14.39 -14.60 5.06
#